data_AF-V6TFY8-F1
#
_entry.id   AF-V6TFY8-F1
#
_cell.length_a   1.000
_cell.length_b   1.000
_cell.length_c   1.000
_cell.angle_alpha   90.00
_cell.angle_beta   90.00
_cell.angle_gamma   90.00
#
_symmetry.space_group_name_H-M   'P 1'
#
loop_
_entity.id
_entity.type
_entity.pdbx_description
1 polymer ?
#
loop_
_entity_poly.entity_id
_entity_poly.type
_entity_poly.pdbx_seq_one_letter_code
_entity_poly.pdbx_strand_id
1 'polypeptide(L)'
;DDVVVFHDAQTPPGAIIQLATEEAAAMGLEIRGDKCRSTMNGDEVSFLNHPVCPEPASLASKAVAGAEEALRKILVAPITVHQKLILLSLCVVPMVNYAPLVEITSAEADYRRFDQLIAKSFTQITNRSCDSVTDFLAYPKEKGGLGLLMPGFFHKELRRVWASLNVNTGGRPGGPVRGGAGPAGEADVLQPPPHAHAPVTRQSSDVLSPDVRPAD
;
A
#
# COMPACT_ATOMS: atom_id res chain seq x y z
N ASP A 1 18.32 14.12 5.02
CA ASP A 1 18.88 14.62 6.29
C ASP A 1 18.74 13.58 7.38
N ASP A 2 17.63 12.82 7.40
CA ASP A 2 17.52 11.65 8.26
C ASP A 2 18.47 10.51 7.84
N VAL A 3 19.24 10.00 8.80
CA VAL A 3 20.17 8.86 8.62
C VAL A 3 19.94 7.86 9.75
N VAL A 4 19.94 6.58 9.41
CA VAL A 4 19.99 5.47 10.38
C VAL A 4 21.28 4.71 10.17
N VAL A 5 21.95 4.41 11.27
CA VAL A 5 23.18 3.62 11.29
C VAL A 5 22.89 2.32 12.02
N PHE A 6 23.12 1.21 11.33
CA PHE A 6 23.15 -0.12 11.94
C PHE A 6 24.60 -0.44 12.28
N HIS A 7 24.87 -0.74 13.55
CA HIS A 7 26.21 -1.07 14.03
C HIS A 7 26.15 -2.26 14.99
N ASP A 8 27.32 -2.84 15.28
CA ASP A 8 27.45 -3.93 16.23
C ASP A 8 27.16 -3.46 17.66
N ALA A 9 26.79 -4.40 18.53
CA ALA A 9 26.45 -4.12 19.93
C ALA A 9 27.66 -3.75 20.80
N GLN A 10 28.90 -3.91 20.31
CA GLN A 10 30.10 -3.56 21.08
C GLN A 10 30.42 -2.06 20.99
N THR A 11 29.98 -1.41 19.91
CA THR A 11 30.20 0.03 19.72
C THR A 11 29.12 0.84 20.44
N PRO A 12 29.48 1.73 21.39
CA PRO A 12 28.49 2.54 22.09
C PRO A 12 27.90 3.62 21.18
N PRO A 13 26.60 3.95 21.29
CA PRO A 13 25.95 4.93 20.42
C PRO A 13 26.62 6.31 20.41
N GLY A 14 27.18 6.74 21.55
CA GLY A 14 27.88 8.02 21.66
C GLY A 14 29.11 8.13 20.74
N ALA A 15 29.84 7.03 20.52
CA ALA A 15 30.98 7.01 19.61
C ALA A 15 30.54 7.18 18.16
N ILE A 16 29.42 6.56 17.77
CA ILE A 16 28.83 6.71 16.44
C ILE A 16 28.37 8.15 16.20
N ILE A 17 27.70 8.77 17.18
CA ILE A 17 27.24 10.16 17.08
C ILE A 17 28.44 11.10 16.92
N GLN A 18 29.52 10.88 17.68
CA GLN A 18 30.73 11.69 17.58
C GLN A 18 31.35 11.59 16.19
N LEU A 19 31.57 10.37 15.70
CA LEU A 19 32.13 10.14 14.35
C LEU A 19 31.28 10.80 13.27
N ALA A 20 29.95 10.61 13.32
CA ALA A 20 29.05 11.23 12.37
C ALA A 20 29.10 12.77 12.44
N THR A 21 29.28 13.34 13.63
CA THR A 21 29.38 14.79 13.82
C THR A 21 30.68 15.33 13.23
N GLU A 22 31.80 14.64 13.41
CA GLU A 22 33.09 15.01 12.83
C GLU A 22 33.06 14.97 11.30
N GLU A 23 32.48 13.91 10.72
CA GLU A 23 32.29 13.77 9.27
C GLU A 23 31.35 14.84 8.70
N ALA A 24 30.23 15.12 9.37
CA ALA A 24 29.31 16.18 8.99
C ALA A 24 29.99 17.55 9.02
N ALA A 25 30.76 17.84 10.08
CA ALA A 25 31.48 19.09 10.22
C ALA A 25 32.54 19.28 9.12
N ALA A 26 33.23 18.21 8.70
CA ALA A 26 34.17 18.25 7.57
C ALA A 26 33.50 18.65 6.24
N MET A 27 32.19 18.37 6.11
CA MET A 27 31.35 18.79 4.98
C MET A 27 30.65 20.15 5.18
N GLY A 28 30.90 20.82 6.31
CA GLY A 28 30.22 22.08 6.66
C GLY A 28 28.76 21.91 7.11
N LEU A 29 28.40 20.72 7.61
CA LEU A 29 27.08 20.38 8.14
C LEU A 29 27.13 20.22 9.66
N GLU A 30 25.98 20.40 10.31
CA GLU A 30 25.82 20.22 11.76
C GLU A 30 24.79 19.13 12.06
N ILE A 31 25.15 18.18 12.92
CA ILE A 31 24.21 17.16 13.40
C ILE A 31 23.42 17.70 14.59
N ARG A 32 22.10 17.55 14.50
CA ARG A 32 21.17 17.85 15.58
C ARG A 32 21.19 16.78 16.67
N GLY A 33 22.11 16.94 17.64
CA GLY A 33 22.27 16.01 18.75
C GLY A 33 21.00 15.78 19.59
N ASP A 34 20.12 16.79 19.67
CA ASP A 34 18.82 16.69 20.36
C ASP A 34 17.86 15.66 19.76
N LYS A 35 18.03 15.36 18.47
CA LYS A 35 17.24 14.37 17.72
C LYS A 35 17.89 13.00 17.63
N CYS A 36 19.16 12.85 18.03
CA CYS A 36 19.83 11.56 18.03
C CYS A 36 19.17 10.64 19.07
N ARG A 37 18.78 9.45 18.64
CA ARG A 37 18.14 8.40 19.47
C ARG A 37 18.80 7.06 19.18
N SER A 38 18.86 6.19 20.18
CA SER A 38 19.42 4.86 20.01
C SER A 38 18.57 3.81 20.72
N THR A 39 18.27 2.72 20.00
CA THR A 39 17.60 1.56 20.56
C THR A 39 18.41 0.89 21.68
N MET A 40 19.75 1.04 21.69
CA MET A 40 20.60 0.55 22.79
C MET A 40 20.39 1.31 24.10
N ASN A 41 19.90 2.54 24.04
CA ASN A 41 19.51 3.33 25.21
C ASN A 41 18.06 3.07 25.64
N GLY A 42 17.35 2.17 24.95
CA GLY A 42 15.91 1.96 25.12
C GLY A 42 15.04 3.04 24.47
N ASP A 43 15.61 3.90 23.62
CA ASP A 43 14.84 4.93 22.91
C ASP A 43 13.97 4.31 21.82
N GLU A 44 12.79 4.89 21.59
CA GLU A 44 12.00 4.61 20.40
C GLU A 44 12.62 5.34 19.19
N VAL A 45 13.13 4.56 18.24
CA VAL A 45 13.71 5.08 16.99
C VAL A 45 12.74 4.78 15.85
N SER A 46 12.47 5.77 15.00
CA SER A 46 11.72 5.54 13.77
C SER A 46 12.42 6.19 12.58
N PHE A 47 12.36 5.53 11.42
CA PHE A 47 12.94 6.01 10.18
C PHE A 47 11.91 5.90 9.07
N LEU A 48 11.66 7.01 8.37
CA LEU A 48 10.56 7.12 7.39
C LEU A 48 9.23 6.63 7.99
N ASN A 49 8.96 6.99 9.24
CA ASN A 49 7.81 6.54 10.05
C ASN A 49 7.78 5.05 10.43
N HIS A 50 8.79 4.25 10.07
CA HIS A 50 8.89 2.85 10.47
C HIS A 50 9.63 2.72 11.80
N PRO A 51 9.07 2.02 12.79
CA PRO A 51 9.80 1.71 14.00
C PRO A 51 11.03 0.88 13.66
N VAL A 52 12.21 1.33 14.13
CA VAL A 52 13.44 0.55 14.08
C VAL A 52 13.49 -0.26 15.36
N CYS A 53 13.13 -1.53 15.28
CA CYS A 53 13.07 -2.44 16.40
C CYS A 53 13.94 -3.68 16.10
N PRO A 54 14.61 -4.27 17.11
CA PRO A 54 15.29 -5.56 16.96
C PRO A 54 14.34 -6.67 16.51
N GLU A 55 13.07 -6.58 16.93
CA GLU A 55 12.00 -7.46 16.48
C GLU A 55 11.21 -6.83 15.33
N PRO A 56 10.80 -7.61 14.32
CA PRO A 56 9.99 -7.10 13.21
C PRO A 56 8.67 -6.46 13.71
N ALA A 57 8.60 -5.14 13.67
CA ALA A 57 7.39 -4.38 14.01
C ALA A 57 6.54 -4.12 12.76
N SER A 58 5.21 -4.09 12.93
CA SER A 58 4.25 -3.84 11.85
C SER A 58 3.75 -2.38 11.88
N LEU A 59 3.84 -1.71 10.75
CA LEU A 59 3.29 -0.38 10.46
C LEU A 59 1.78 -0.41 10.32
N ALA A 60 1.19 -1.58 10.05
CA ALA A 60 -0.24 -1.70 9.74
C ALA A 60 -1.09 -0.97 10.80
N SER A 61 -0.76 -1.17 12.09
CA SER A 61 -1.46 -0.53 13.20
C SER A 61 -1.41 1.00 13.15
N LYS A 62 -0.23 1.59 12.93
CA LYS A 62 -0.01 3.04 12.85
C LYS A 62 -0.63 3.65 11.59
N ALA A 63 -0.45 3.00 10.45
CA ALA A 63 -1.02 3.44 9.17
C ALA A 63 -2.55 3.42 9.20
N VAL A 64 -3.14 2.33 9.70
CA VAL A 64 -4.59 2.20 9.89
C VAL A 64 -5.10 3.26 10.86
N ALA A 65 -4.48 3.44 12.02
CA ALA A 65 -4.91 4.47 12.98
C ALA A 65 -4.88 5.89 12.37
N GLY A 66 -3.84 6.22 11.60
CA GLY A 66 -3.76 7.50 10.90
C GLY A 66 -4.86 7.68 9.85
N ALA A 67 -5.15 6.63 9.09
CA ALA A 67 -6.20 6.62 8.08
C ALA A 67 -7.61 6.69 8.70
N GLU A 68 -7.85 6.00 9.82
CA GLU A 68 -9.09 6.07 10.60
C GLU A 68 -9.37 7.50 11.07
N GLU A 69 -8.37 8.18 11.61
CA GLU A 69 -8.51 9.57 12.06
C GLU A 69 -8.77 10.53 10.89
N ALA A 70 -8.08 10.34 9.75
CA ALA A 70 -8.34 11.12 8.54
C ALA A 70 -9.77 10.90 8.02
N LEU A 71 -10.23 9.65 8.00
CA LEU A 71 -11.58 9.27 7.59
C LEU A 71 -12.65 9.91 8.49
N ARG A 72 -12.45 9.89 9.81
CA ARG A 72 -13.33 10.53 10.79
C ARG A 72 -13.52 12.02 10.48
N LYS A 73 -12.43 12.73 10.14
CA LYS A 73 -12.47 14.15 9.76
C LYS A 73 -13.28 14.37 8.46
N ILE A 74 -13.08 13.52 7.46
CA ILE A 74 -13.81 13.60 6.18
C ILE A 74 -15.31 13.38 6.38
N LEU A 75 -15.69 12.42 7.22
CA LEU A 75 -17.10 12.07 7.46
C LEU A 75 -17.89 13.24 8.06
N VAL A 76 -17.29 13.99 9.00
CA VAL A 76 -17.97 15.13 9.66
C VAL A 76 -17.83 16.46 8.90
N ALA A 77 -16.95 16.54 7.90
CA ALA A 77 -16.73 17.78 7.16
C ALA A 77 -18.00 18.24 6.41
N PRO A 78 -18.33 19.55 6.44
CA PRO A 78 -19.49 20.12 5.76
C PRO A 78 -19.22 20.34 4.26
N ILE A 79 -18.80 19.27 3.58
CA ILE A 79 -18.46 19.23 2.16
C ILE A 79 -19.39 18.24 1.43
N THR A 80 -19.43 18.35 0.11
CA THR A 80 -20.30 17.50 -0.72
C THR A 80 -19.91 16.02 -0.64
N VAL A 81 -20.88 15.13 -0.89
CA VAL A 81 -20.66 13.68 -1.00
C VAL A 81 -19.53 13.37 -1.99
N HIS A 82 -19.53 14.03 -3.14
CA HIS A 82 -18.49 13.86 -4.16
C HIS A 82 -17.09 14.21 -3.64
N GLN A 83 -16.94 15.33 -2.93
CA GLN A 83 -15.66 15.72 -2.32
C GLN A 83 -15.21 14.70 -1.26
N LYS A 84 -16.12 14.16 -0.45
CA LYS A 84 -15.78 13.10 0.53
C LYS A 84 -15.24 11.85 -0.16
N LEU A 85 -15.85 11.42 -1.26
CA LEU A 85 -15.39 10.27 -2.05
C LEU A 85 -14.02 10.52 -2.69
N ILE A 86 -13.76 11.74 -3.17
CA ILE A 86 -12.43 12.11 -3.68
C ILE A 86 -11.38 12.01 -2.56
N LEU A 87 -11.65 12.59 -1.39
CA LEU A 87 -10.71 12.55 -0.26
C LEU A 87 -10.48 11.12 0.26
N LEU A 88 -11.52 10.29 0.26
CA LEU A 88 -11.39 8.86 0.55
C LEU A 88 -10.41 8.18 -0.42
N SER A 89 -10.58 8.42 -1.72
CA SER A 89 -9.78 7.80 -2.78
C SER A 89 -8.33 8.32 -2.84
N LEU A 90 -8.11 9.62 -2.58
CA LEU A 90 -6.81 10.25 -2.78
C LEU A 90 -5.99 10.37 -1.49
N CYS A 91 -6.65 10.39 -0.32
CA CYS A 91 -5.96 10.60 0.95
C CYS A 91 -6.01 9.36 1.84
N VAL A 92 -7.20 8.77 2.06
CA VAL A 92 -7.36 7.72 3.08
C VAL A 92 -6.84 6.36 2.62
N VAL A 93 -7.29 5.87 1.46
CA VAL A 93 -6.87 4.55 0.95
C VAL A 93 -5.35 4.49 0.69
N PRO A 94 -4.73 5.50 0.04
CA PRO A 94 -3.28 5.48 -0.19
C PRO A 94 -2.42 5.46 1.09
N MET A 95 -2.90 6.02 2.20
CA MET A 95 -2.16 6.01 3.48
C MET A 95 -1.86 4.60 3.99
N VAL A 96 -2.71 3.62 3.66
CA VAL A 96 -2.58 2.24 4.15
C VAL A 96 -1.95 1.32 3.11
N ASN A 97 -1.94 1.70 1.82
CA ASN A 97 -1.41 0.89 0.73
C ASN A 97 0.10 0.72 0.73
N TYR A 98 0.82 1.63 1.39
CA TYR A 98 2.28 1.57 1.43
C TYR A 98 2.79 0.44 2.34
N ALA A 99 2.20 0.27 3.53
CA ALA A 99 2.64 -0.74 4.49
C ALA A 99 2.67 -2.19 3.95
N PRO A 100 1.62 -2.72 3.27
CA PRO A 100 1.65 -4.09 2.75
C PRO A 100 2.65 -4.28 1.60
N LEU A 101 3.10 -3.19 0.95
CA LEU A 101 4.17 -3.24 -0.04
C LEU A 101 5.53 -3.44 0.61
N VAL A 102 5.83 -2.77 1.72
CA VAL A 102 7.19 -2.72 2.28
C VAL A 102 7.43 -3.65 3.46
N GLU A 103 6.37 -4.17 4.08
CA GLU A 103 6.48 -4.96 5.31
C GLU A 103 6.30 -6.45 5.09
N ILE A 104 7.23 -7.24 5.63
CA ILE A 104 7.16 -8.71 5.60
C ILE A 104 6.18 -9.25 6.65
N THR A 105 5.99 -8.54 7.76
CA THR A 105 5.16 -8.94 8.92
C THR A 105 3.70 -8.50 8.84
N SER A 106 3.31 -7.86 7.75
CA SER A 106 1.96 -7.38 7.51
C SER A 106 0.94 -8.52 7.46
N ALA A 107 0.03 -8.56 8.44
CA ALA A 107 -1.03 -9.57 8.51
C ALA A 107 -2.24 -9.16 7.65
N GLU A 108 -2.69 -10.05 6.77
CA GLU A 108 -3.83 -9.80 5.86
C GLU A 108 -5.11 -9.37 6.61
N ALA A 109 -5.31 -9.88 7.83
CA ALA A 109 -6.49 -9.59 8.64
C ALA A 109 -6.62 -8.11 9.00
N ASP A 110 -5.51 -7.42 9.26
CA ASP A 110 -5.50 -6.01 9.63
C ASP A 110 -6.00 -5.14 8.47
N TYR A 111 -5.54 -5.44 7.25
CA TYR A 111 -5.95 -4.75 6.04
C TYR A 111 -7.38 -5.08 5.63
N ARG A 112 -7.83 -6.33 5.81
CA ARG A 112 -9.24 -6.69 5.59
C ARG A 112 -10.19 -5.93 6.51
N ARG A 113 -9.80 -5.71 7.77
CA ARG A 113 -10.58 -4.89 8.71
C ARG A 113 -10.67 -3.45 8.21
N PHE A 114 -9.57 -2.91 7.69
CA PHE A 114 -9.58 -1.57 7.09
C PHE A 114 -10.46 -1.50 5.84
N ASP A 115 -10.43 -2.49 4.95
CA ASP A 115 -11.31 -2.52 3.78
C ASP A 115 -12.80 -2.50 4.16
N GLN A 116 -13.17 -3.24 5.21
CA GLN A 116 -14.53 -3.23 5.76
C GLN A 116 -14.91 -1.85 6.32
N LEU A 117 -13.97 -1.13 6.93
CA LEU A 117 -14.20 0.22 7.40
C LEU A 117 -14.48 1.17 6.23
N ILE A 118 -13.67 1.11 5.17
CA ILE A 118 -13.87 1.91 3.95
C ILE A 118 -15.23 1.61 3.32
N ALA A 119 -15.62 0.33 3.23
CA ALA A 119 -16.94 -0.07 2.74
C ALA A 119 -18.10 0.50 3.58
N LYS A 120 -17.97 0.46 4.91
CA LYS A 120 -18.94 1.06 5.84
C LYS A 120 -19.02 2.57 5.67
N SER A 121 -17.88 3.26 5.58
CA SER A 121 -17.83 4.70 5.39
C SER A 121 -18.35 5.13 4.03
N PHE A 122 -18.09 4.37 2.97
CA PHE A 122 -18.70 4.59 1.66
C PHE A 122 -20.23 4.53 1.75
N THR A 123 -20.76 3.46 2.34
CA THR A 123 -22.20 3.28 2.57
C THR A 123 -22.80 4.46 3.33
N GLN A 124 -22.12 4.95 4.37
CA GLN A 124 -22.54 6.13 5.15
C GLN A 124 -22.51 7.43 4.32
N ILE A 125 -21.47 7.64 3.51
CA ILE A 125 -21.31 8.84 2.68
C ILE A 125 -22.37 8.88 1.58
N THR A 126 -22.66 7.75 0.94
CA THR A 126 -23.58 7.69 -0.21
C THR A 126 -25.02 7.38 0.17
N ASN A 127 -25.27 6.95 1.40
CA ASN A 127 -26.54 6.38 1.86
C ASN A 127 -27.04 5.25 0.93
N ARG A 128 -26.12 4.38 0.50
CA ARG A 128 -26.40 3.25 -0.41
C ARG A 128 -25.73 1.99 0.11
N SER A 129 -26.49 0.92 0.23
CA SER A 129 -25.98 -0.42 0.52
C SER A 129 -25.93 -1.26 -0.75
N CYS A 130 -24.89 -2.09 -0.87
CA CYS A 130 -24.75 -3.11 -1.92
C CYS A 130 -24.29 -4.40 -1.25
N ASP A 131 -24.71 -5.56 -1.77
CA ASP A 131 -24.36 -6.86 -1.19
C ASP A 131 -22.83 -7.11 -1.21
N SER A 132 -22.08 -6.41 -2.07
CA SER A 132 -20.63 -6.51 -2.17
C SER A 132 -19.93 -5.14 -2.33
N VAL A 133 -20.16 -4.21 -1.39
CA VAL A 133 -19.53 -2.87 -1.42
C VAL A 133 -18.01 -2.97 -1.61
N THR A 134 -17.32 -3.87 -0.89
CA THR A 134 -15.86 -4.02 -1.05
C THR A 134 -15.46 -4.42 -2.46
N ASP A 135 -16.20 -5.32 -3.10
CA ASP A 135 -15.93 -5.73 -4.49
C ASP A 135 -16.17 -4.56 -5.43
N PHE A 136 -17.28 -3.84 -5.27
CA PHE A 136 -17.57 -2.63 -6.06
C PHE A 136 -16.47 -1.56 -5.91
N LEU A 137 -15.96 -1.36 -4.70
CA LEU A 137 -14.89 -0.41 -4.43
C LEU A 137 -13.59 -0.81 -5.13
N ALA A 138 -13.25 -2.10 -5.14
CA ALA A 138 -12.06 -2.62 -5.80
C ALA A 138 -12.23 -2.79 -7.33
N TYR A 139 -13.46 -2.87 -7.83
CA TYR A 139 -13.74 -3.17 -9.23
C TYR A 139 -13.27 -2.04 -10.16
N PRO A 140 -12.69 -2.34 -11.33
CA PRO A 140 -12.11 -1.31 -12.20
C PRO A 140 -13.11 -0.21 -12.62
N LYS A 141 -12.62 1.03 -12.71
CA LYS A 141 -13.44 2.19 -13.10
C LYS A 141 -14.03 2.04 -14.50
N GLU A 142 -13.27 1.44 -15.42
CA GLU A 142 -13.67 1.18 -16.81
C GLU A 142 -14.83 0.21 -16.91
N LYS A 143 -15.05 -0.60 -15.86
CA LYS A 143 -16.13 -1.58 -15.76
C LYS A 143 -17.24 -1.13 -14.80
N GLY A 144 -17.23 0.13 -14.37
CA GLY A 144 -18.26 0.73 -13.53
C GLY A 144 -18.06 0.59 -12.02
N GLY A 145 -16.89 0.14 -11.56
CA GLY A 145 -16.51 0.17 -10.15
C GLY A 145 -15.81 1.47 -9.74
N LEU A 146 -15.30 1.52 -8.50
CA LEU A 146 -14.57 2.70 -8.00
C LEU A 146 -13.05 2.60 -8.23
N GLY A 147 -12.53 1.42 -8.55
CA GLY A 147 -11.12 1.15 -8.86
C GLY A 147 -10.16 1.55 -7.76
N LEU A 148 -10.56 1.39 -6.49
CA LEU A 148 -9.70 1.62 -5.35
C LEU A 148 -8.74 0.44 -5.18
N LEU A 149 -7.45 0.74 -5.00
CA LEU A 149 -6.47 -0.26 -4.61
C LEU A 149 -6.68 -0.59 -3.13
N MET A 150 -7.65 -1.44 -2.83
CA MET A 150 -8.00 -1.85 -1.47
C MET A 150 -6.90 -2.76 -0.88
N PRO A 151 -6.25 -2.39 0.23
CA PRO A 151 -5.05 -3.08 0.70
C PRO A 151 -5.31 -4.51 1.16
N GLY A 152 -6.49 -4.82 1.72
CA GLY A 152 -6.86 -6.17 2.12
C GLY A 152 -7.23 -7.06 0.93
N PHE A 153 -8.02 -6.52 0.01
CA PHE A 153 -8.49 -7.20 -1.20
C PHE A 153 -7.31 -7.63 -2.10
N PHE A 154 -6.34 -6.73 -2.32
CA PHE A 154 -5.17 -6.99 -3.16
C PHE A 154 -3.94 -7.47 -2.37
N HIS A 155 -4.10 -7.84 -1.09
CA HIS A 155 -2.97 -8.15 -0.22
C HIS A 155 -2.07 -9.23 -0.81
N LYS A 156 -2.64 -10.33 -1.32
CA LYS A 156 -1.88 -11.45 -1.90
C LYS A 156 -1.09 -11.04 -3.13
N GLU A 157 -1.69 -10.25 -4.01
CA GLU A 157 -1.06 -9.71 -5.21
C GLU A 157 0.08 -8.75 -4.86
N LEU A 158 -0.15 -7.83 -3.91
CA LEU A 158 0.89 -6.91 -3.41
C LEU A 158 2.08 -7.68 -2.81
N ARG A 159 1.81 -8.72 -2.03
CA ARG A 159 2.85 -9.61 -1.47
C ARG A 159 3.58 -10.40 -2.54
N ARG A 160 2.89 -10.86 -3.58
CA ARG A 160 3.50 -11.54 -4.73
C ARG A 160 4.45 -10.61 -5.50
N VAL A 161 4.02 -9.38 -5.78
CA VAL A 161 4.87 -8.38 -6.44
C VAL A 161 6.09 -8.08 -5.59
N TRP A 162 5.93 -7.85 -4.28
CA TRP A 162 7.06 -7.66 -3.38
C TRP A 162 8.03 -8.84 -3.40
N ALA A 163 7.54 -10.08 -3.34
CA ALA A 163 8.38 -11.27 -3.39
C ALA A 163 9.15 -11.41 -4.72
N SER A 164 8.61 -10.90 -5.84
CA SER A 164 9.31 -10.86 -7.13
C SER A 164 10.34 -9.74 -7.24
N LEU A 165 10.20 -8.68 -6.43
CA LEU A 165 11.23 -7.66 -6.31
C LEU A 165 12.38 -8.31 -5.53
N ASN A 166 13.55 -8.42 -6.15
CA ASN A 166 14.76 -9.00 -5.56
C ASN A 166 15.36 -8.10 -4.45
N VAL A 167 14.52 -7.51 -3.59
CA VAL A 167 14.88 -6.50 -2.58
C VAL A 167 15.80 -7.07 -1.50
N ASN A 168 15.74 -8.39 -1.28
CA ASN A 168 16.58 -9.08 -0.30
C ASN A 168 17.97 -9.47 -0.84
N THR A 169 18.18 -9.41 -2.16
CA THR A 169 19.52 -9.55 -2.73
C THR A 169 20.16 -8.17 -2.74
N GLY A 170 20.77 -7.78 -1.62
CA GLY A 170 21.69 -6.64 -1.51
C GLY A 170 22.97 -6.78 -2.35
N GLY A 171 22.93 -7.55 -3.43
CA GLY A 171 23.99 -7.62 -4.42
C GLY A 171 23.97 -6.33 -5.23
N ARG A 172 24.90 -5.40 -4.92
CA ARG A 172 25.48 -4.59 -6.00
C ARG A 172 25.79 -5.54 -7.16
N PRO A 173 25.51 -5.19 -8.42
CA PRO A 173 25.95 -6.01 -9.54
C PRO A 173 27.47 -6.02 -9.57
N GLY A 174 28.08 -6.93 -8.80
CA GLY A 174 29.47 -7.31 -8.88
C GLY A 174 29.60 -8.11 -10.15
N GLY A 175 29.78 -7.43 -11.28
CA GLY A 175 30.04 -8.08 -12.54
C GLY A 175 31.35 -8.88 -12.47
N PRO A 176 31.34 -10.19 -12.73
CA PRO A 176 32.55 -10.89 -13.09
C PRO A 176 32.83 -10.63 -14.56
N VAL A 177 34.02 -10.11 -14.84
CA VAL A 177 34.62 -10.14 -16.17
C VAL A 177 34.95 -11.60 -16.53
N ARG A 178 34.64 -11.96 -17.80
CA ARG A 178 35.00 -13.16 -18.58
C ARG A 178 34.08 -14.40 -18.53
N GLY A 179 33.38 -14.60 -19.66
CA GLY A 179 33.75 -15.61 -20.66
C GLY A 179 32.96 -16.92 -20.65
N GLY A 180 32.06 -17.11 -21.62
CA GLY A 180 31.45 -18.40 -21.93
C GLY A 180 30.13 -18.27 -22.71
N ALA A 181 29.96 -19.08 -23.75
CA ALA A 181 28.97 -18.91 -24.82
C ALA A 181 27.55 -19.48 -24.53
N GLY A 182 26.53 -18.70 -24.94
CA GLY A 182 25.25 -19.11 -25.57
C GLY A 182 24.08 -19.63 -24.68
N PRO A 183 22.84 -19.75 -25.20
CA PRO A 183 22.21 -19.11 -26.36
C PRO A 183 20.87 -18.38 -26.01
N ALA A 184 20.21 -17.87 -27.06
CA ALA A 184 19.03 -17.00 -27.08
C ALA A 184 17.67 -17.68 -26.77
N GLY A 185 16.68 -16.82 -26.45
CA GLY A 185 15.24 -17.10 -26.37
C GLY A 185 14.68 -16.73 -24.99
N GLU A 186 13.55 -16.07 -24.78
CA GLU A 186 12.45 -15.60 -25.61
C GLU A 186 11.66 -14.65 -24.68
N ALA A 187 11.23 -13.49 -25.17
CA ALA A 187 10.53 -12.50 -24.35
C ALA A 187 9.07 -12.93 -24.14
N ASP A 188 8.72 -13.32 -22.90
CA ASP A 188 7.35 -13.72 -22.58
C ASP A 188 6.52 -12.48 -22.18
N VAL A 189 5.57 -12.17 -23.06
CA VAL A 189 4.59 -11.09 -22.94
C VAL A 189 3.54 -11.51 -21.91
N LEU A 190 3.33 -10.69 -20.86
CA LEU A 190 2.27 -10.91 -19.87
C LEU A 190 0.90 -11.14 -20.54
N GLN A 191 0.41 -12.38 -20.50
CA GLN A 191 -1.00 -12.68 -20.76
C GLN A 191 -1.82 -12.61 -19.46
N PRO A 192 -3.03 -12.01 -19.49
CA PRO A 192 -3.96 -12.08 -18.37
C PRO A 192 -4.65 -13.47 -18.28
N PRO A 193 -5.13 -13.88 -17.10
CA PRO A 193 -5.64 -15.23 -16.85
C PRO A 193 -6.97 -15.53 -17.57
N PRO A 194 -7.23 -16.80 -17.92
CA PRO A 194 -8.39 -17.18 -18.73
C PRO A 194 -9.69 -17.19 -17.92
N HIS A 195 -10.73 -16.61 -18.52
CA HIS A 195 -12.12 -16.72 -18.05
C HIS A 195 -12.64 -18.14 -18.20
N ALA A 196 -13.17 -18.72 -17.13
CA ALA A 196 -14.03 -19.89 -17.19
C ALA A 196 -15.46 -19.45 -17.52
N HIS A 197 -15.88 -19.65 -18.77
CA HIS A 197 -17.28 -19.78 -19.14
C HIS A 197 -17.54 -21.21 -19.58
N ALA A 198 -18.65 -21.78 -19.13
CA ALA A 198 -19.36 -22.79 -19.91
C ALA A 198 -20.84 -22.35 -20.02
N PRO A 199 -21.43 -22.40 -21.22
CA PRO A 199 -22.78 -21.90 -21.50
C PRO A 199 -23.84 -22.99 -21.31
N VAL A 200 -25.08 -22.60 -21.02
CA VAL A 200 -26.26 -23.42 -21.32
C VAL A 200 -27.28 -22.59 -22.13
N THR A 201 -27.85 -23.30 -23.08
CA THR A 201 -28.51 -22.99 -24.34
C THR A 201 -29.87 -22.28 -24.26
N ARG A 202 -30.21 -21.57 -25.34
CA ARG A 202 -31.46 -20.86 -25.68
C ARG A 202 -32.73 -21.72 -25.75
N GLN A 203 -33.86 -21.11 -25.42
CA GLN A 203 -35.17 -21.08 -26.15
C GLN A 203 -35.78 -19.69 -25.83
N SER A 204 -36.03 -18.71 -26.70
CA SER A 204 -36.70 -18.56 -28.01
C SER A 204 -38.23 -18.75 -27.99
N SER A 205 -38.94 -17.65 -27.74
CA SER A 205 -40.22 -17.22 -28.36
C SER A 205 -40.43 -15.74 -27.95
N ASP A 206 -40.33 -14.79 -28.89
CA ASP A 206 -41.44 -14.14 -29.61
C ASP A 206 -42.23 -13.16 -28.70
N VAL A 207 -42.61 -11.92 -29.02
CA VAL A 207 -42.71 -11.11 -30.25
C VAL A 207 -43.31 -9.73 -29.84
N LEU A 208 -42.97 -8.63 -30.54
CA LEU A 208 -43.64 -7.28 -30.60
C LEU A 208 -43.67 -6.41 -29.31
N SER A 209 -43.51 -5.08 -29.27
CA SER A 209 -43.13 -3.98 -30.17
C SER A 209 -43.00 -2.72 -29.27
N PRO A 210 -42.28 -1.66 -29.66
CA PRO A 210 -42.24 -0.38 -28.94
C PRO A 210 -43.41 0.52 -29.38
N ASP A 211 -43.93 1.37 -28.49
CA ASP A 211 -44.48 2.70 -28.83
C ASP A 211 -45.01 3.38 -27.55
N VAL A 212 -44.45 4.51 -27.12
CA VAL A 212 -44.83 5.90 -27.45
C VAL A 212 -45.46 6.55 -26.22
N ARG A 213 -44.78 7.58 -25.70
CA ARG A 213 -45.37 8.57 -24.80
C ARG A 213 -46.38 9.41 -25.60
N PRO A 214 -47.35 10.03 -24.92
CA PRO A 214 -47.37 11.48 -25.02
C PRO A 214 -47.56 12.20 -23.69
N ALA A 215 -47.19 13.49 -23.74
CA ALA A 215 -47.39 14.52 -22.74
C ALA A 215 -48.89 14.78 -22.47
N ASP A 216 -49.25 15.05 -21.23
CA ASP A 216 -49.43 16.40 -20.65
C ASP A 216 -49.31 16.33 -19.12
#